data_AF-A0A4Q0Y0R2-F1
#
_entry.id   AF-A0A4Q0Y0R2-F1
#
_cell.length_a   1.000
_cell.length_b   1.000
_cell.length_c   1.000
_cell.angle_alpha   90.00
_cell.angle_beta   90.00
_cell.angle_gamma   90.00
#
_symmetry.space_group_name_H-M   'P 1'
#
loop_
_entity.id
_entity.type
_entity.pdbx_description
1 polymer ?
#
loop_
_entity_poly.entity_id
_entity_poly.type
_entity_poly.pdbx_seq_one_letter_code
_entity_poly.pdbx_strand_id
1 'polypeptide(L)'
;MSDIIFIGLSFFAITGAIAMLVYKNPMYSALGLLISILAVAGMFALLNAAFLFMVQIIVYAGAIMTLILFLLMFLNIKEENLPKEPKKYLLIVLGAIIMIPFNIVILKAVSDLPNANMEIVQSDFGDIKPIGTLLYNDWILAFEMISILLLVALVGSIVLAKRKKTKKENS
;
A
#
# COMPACT_ATOMS: atom_id res chain seq x y z
N MET A 1 -3.19 2.32 -27.10
CA MET A 1 -1.85 2.41 -26.49
C MET A 1 -1.93 2.33 -24.97
N SER A 2 -2.87 3.05 -24.35
CA SER A 2 -3.24 2.95 -22.93
C SER A 2 -3.43 1.51 -22.45
N ASP A 3 -4.12 0.67 -23.23
CA ASP A 3 -4.46 -0.70 -22.81
C ASP A 3 -3.23 -1.60 -22.65
N ILE A 4 -2.23 -1.42 -23.53
CA ILE A 4 -0.96 -2.16 -23.43
C ILE A 4 -0.20 -1.74 -22.17
N ILE A 5 -0.18 -0.42 -21.87
CA ILE A 5 0.46 0.11 -20.66
C ILE A 5 -0.29 -0.41 -19.43
N PHE A 6 -1.62 -0.43 -19.46
CA PHE A 6 -2.45 -0.96 -18.38
C PHE A 6 -2.18 -2.45 -18.12
N ILE A 7 -2.12 -3.27 -19.16
CA ILE A 7 -1.80 -4.71 -19.05
C ILE A 7 -0.40 -4.90 -18.49
N GLY A 8 0.58 -4.12 -18.98
CA GLY A 8 1.95 -4.16 -18.47
C GLY A 8 2.03 -3.81 -16.98
N LEU A 9 1.38 -2.71 -16.56
CA LEU A 9 1.33 -2.31 -15.15
C LEU A 9 0.58 -3.33 -14.30
N SER A 10 -0.53 -3.89 -14.79
CA SER A 10 -1.28 -4.96 -14.10
C SER A 10 -0.42 -6.20 -13.88
N PHE A 11 0.35 -6.58 -14.88
CA PHE A 11 1.30 -7.67 -14.77
C PHE A 11 2.37 -7.39 -13.69
N PHE A 12 2.98 -6.20 -13.67
CA PHE A 12 3.93 -5.82 -12.61
C PHE A 12 3.27 -5.75 -11.21
N ALA A 13 2.04 -5.28 -11.11
CA ALA A 13 1.31 -5.21 -9.85
C ALA A 13 1.08 -6.60 -9.24
N ILE A 14 0.60 -7.54 -10.07
CA ILE A 14 0.31 -8.91 -9.67
C ILE A 14 1.61 -9.67 -9.37
N THR A 15 2.62 -9.58 -10.25
CA THR A 15 3.90 -10.26 -10.04
C THR A 15 4.61 -9.75 -8.77
N GLY A 16 4.56 -8.44 -8.49
CA GLY A 16 5.08 -7.86 -7.25
C GLY A 16 4.36 -8.38 -6.01
N ALA A 17 3.03 -8.48 -6.05
CA ALA A 17 2.25 -9.06 -4.95
C ALA A 17 2.54 -10.56 -4.74
N ILE A 18 2.69 -11.33 -5.81
CA ILE A 18 3.09 -12.74 -5.73
C ILE A 18 4.50 -12.86 -5.16
N ALA A 19 5.46 -12.05 -5.62
CA ALA A 19 6.82 -12.02 -5.11
C ALA A 19 6.84 -11.75 -3.60
N MET A 20 6.06 -10.76 -3.14
CA MET A 20 5.90 -10.46 -1.71
C MET A 20 5.50 -11.70 -0.90
N LEU A 21 4.54 -12.49 -1.39
CA LEU A 21 4.04 -13.67 -0.70
C LEU A 21 5.01 -14.86 -0.77
N VAL A 22 5.67 -15.06 -1.91
CA VAL A 22 6.48 -16.25 -2.17
C VAL A 22 7.83 -16.16 -1.47
N TYR A 23 8.53 -15.03 -1.59
CA TYR A 23 9.88 -14.88 -1.02
C TYR A 23 9.87 -15.01 0.50
N LYS A 24 10.86 -15.75 1.02
CA LYS A 24 11.05 -15.92 2.47
C LYS A 24 11.85 -14.78 3.09
N ASN A 25 12.80 -14.25 2.33
CA ASN A 25 13.59 -13.11 2.77
C ASN A 25 12.71 -11.86 2.88
N PRO A 26 12.62 -11.22 4.07
CA PRO A 26 11.80 -10.02 4.25
C PRO A 26 12.17 -8.87 3.30
N MET A 27 13.44 -8.73 2.94
CA MET A 27 13.90 -7.68 2.03
C MET A 27 13.35 -7.89 0.62
N TYR A 28 13.46 -9.10 0.08
CA TYR A 28 12.89 -9.42 -1.25
C TYR A 28 11.37 -9.35 -1.25
N SER A 29 10.72 -9.72 -0.14
CA SER A 29 9.27 -9.58 0.01
C SER A 29 8.84 -8.11 -0.04
N ALA A 30 9.52 -7.23 0.69
CA ALA A 30 9.24 -5.79 0.69
C ALA A 30 9.53 -5.13 -0.67
N LEU A 31 10.59 -5.55 -1.38
CA LEU A 31 10.85 -5.09 -2.75
C LEU A 31 9.75 -5.53 -3.73
N GLY A 32 9.20 -6.73 -3.59
CA GLY A 32 8.04 -7.17 -4.37
C GLY A 32 6.82 -6.27 -4.16
N LEU A 33 6.56 -5.90 -2.89
CA LEU A 33 5.48 -4.96 -2.56
C LEU A 33 5.76 -3.55 -3.12
N LEU A 34 7.00 -3.07 -3.09
CA LEU A 34 7.39 -1.80 -3.70
C LEU A 34 7.06 -1.75 -5.19
N ILE A 35 7.38 -2.82 -5.94
CA ILE A 35 7.04 -2.95 -7.37
C ILE A 35 5.52 -2.85 -7.56
N SER A 36 4.74 -3.51 -6.70
CA SER A 36 3.28 -3.47 -6.77
C SER A 36 2.72 -2.06 -6.53
N ILE A 37 3.23 -1.36 -5.52
CA ILE A 37 2.84 0.03 -5.20
C ILE A 37 3.17 0.98 -6.36
N LEU A 38 4.34 0.83 -6.99
CA LEU A 38 4.74 1.64 -8.15
C LEU A 38 3.88 1.34 -9.38
N ALA A 39 3.53 0.07 -9.60
CA ALA A 39 2.64 -0.32 -10.70
C ALA A 39 1.23 0.28 -10.52
N VAL A 40 0.70 0.26 -9.28
CA VAL A 40 -0.57 0.92 -8.92
C VAL A 40 -0.48 2.44 -9.10
N ALA A 41 0.65 3.07 -8.77
CA ALA A 41 0.85 4.49 -9.08
C ALA A 41 0.70 4.75 -10.59
N GLY A 42 1.35 3.93 -11.42
CA GLY A 42 1.19 4.01 -12.88
C GLY A 42 -0.27 3.86 -13.34
N MET A 43 -1.06 3.00 -12.68
CA MET A 43 -2.49 2.88 -12.97
C MET A 43 -3.27 4.16 -12.63
N PHE A 44 -2.96 4.83 -11.52
CA PHE A 44 -3.56 6.13 -11.22
C PHE A 44 -3.19 7.20 -12.26
N ALA A 45 -1.97 7.18 -12.79
CA ALA A 45 -1.59 8.06 -13.89
C ALA A 45 -2.42 7.78 -15.16
N LEU A 46 -2.68 6.50 -15.49
CA LEU A 46 -3.54 6.14 -16.62
C LEU A 46 -4.99 6.59 -16.45
N LEU A 47 -5.47 6.67 -15.21
CA LEU A 47 -6.82 7.14 -14.87
C LEU A 47 -6.92 8.68 -14.76
N ASN A 48 -5.89 9.42 -15.20
CA ASN A 48 -5.77 10.88 -15.02
C ASN A 48 -5.85 11.35 -13.55
N ALA A 49 -5.60 10.47 -12.57
CA ALA A 49 -5.62 10.81 -11.16
C ALA A 49 -4.24 11.32 -10.68
N ALA A 50 -3.85 12.52 -11.12
CA ALA A 50 -2.52 13.09 -10.90
C ALA A 50 -2.15 13.23 -9.40
N PHE A 51 -3.09 13.70 -8.58
CA PHE A 51 -2.88 13.79 -7.13
C PHE A 51 -2.58 12.43 -6.49
N LEU A 52 -3.40 11.41 -6.78
CA LEU A 52 -3.19 10.05 -6.24
C LEU A 52 -1.89 9.44 -6.73
N PHE A 53 -1.54 9.64 -8.01
CA PHE A 53 -0.26 9.21 -8.56
C PHE A 53 0.92 9.78 -7.75
N MET A 54 0.93 11.09 -7.49
CA MET A 54 1.99 11.73 -6.71
C MET A 54 2.03 11.24 -5.26
N VAL A 55 0.88 11.14 -4.59
CA VAL A 55 0.80 10.67 -3.19
C VAL A 55 1.27 9.21 -3.09
N GLN A 56 0.92 8.36 -4.05
CA GLN A 56 1.36 6.97 -4.11
C GLN A 56 2.89 6.86 -4.18
N ILE A 57 3.54 7.73 -4.96
CA ILE A 57 5.00 7.75 -5.07
C ILE A 57 5.64 8.34 -3.82
N ILE A 58 5.20 9.51 -3.37
CA ILE A 58 5.87 10.25 -2.29
C ILE A 58 5.65 9.59 -0.93
N VAL A 59 4.40 9.22 -0.61
CA VAL A 59 4.05 8.72 0.73
C VAL A 59 4.23 7.21 0.80
N TYR A 60 3.60 6.45 -0.09
CA TYR A 60 3.60 4.99 0.00
C TYR A 60 4.94 4.37 -0.41
N ALA A 61 5.40 4.65 -1.64
CA ALA A 61 6.69 4.15 -2.09
C ALA A 61 7.87 4.90 -1.43
N GLY A 62 7.74 6.22 -1.26
CA GLY A 62 8.83 7.10 -0.85
C GLY A 62 9.08 7.13 0.65
N ALA A 63 8.05 7.22 1.50
CA ALA A 63 8.23 7.33 2.95
C ALA A 63 7.99 6.01 3.67
N ILE A 64 6.83 5.38 3.46
CA ILE A 64 6.43 4.18 4.21
C ILE A 64 7.30 2.99 3.81
N MET A 65 7.41 2.72 2.51
CA MET A 65 8.17 1.57 2.04
C MET A 65 9.66 1.71 2.31
N THR A 66 10.25 2.91 2.12
CA THR A 66 11.67 3.12 2.45
C THR A 66 11.95 2.96 3.94
N LEU A 67 11.06 3.41 4.82
CA LEU A 67 11.16 3.18 6.26
C LEU A 67 11.12 1.69 6.59
N ILE A 68 10.20 0.94 5.97
CA ILE A 68 10.12 -0.52 6.14
C ILE A 68 11.41 -1.19 5.65
N LEU A 69 11.90 -0.84 4.46
CA LEU A 69 13.13 -1.40 3.92
C LEU A 69 14.34 -1.08 4.80
N PHE A 70 14.45 0.16 5.29
CA PHE A 70 15.50 0.58 6.22
C PHE A 70 15.41 -0.21 7.53
N LEU A 71 14.21 -0.37 8.09
CA LEU A 71 13.97 -1.14 9.30
C LEU A 71 14.36 -2.61 9.11
N LEU A 72 13.95 -3.23 8.01
CA LEU A 72 14.28 -4.63 7.70
C LEU A 72 15.79 -4.83 7.55
N MET A 73 16.47 -3.88 6.89
CA MET A 73 17.92 -3.89 6.74
C MET A 73 18.63 -3.71 8.09
N PHE A 74 18.16 -2.77 8.91
CA PHE A 74 18.73 -2.51 10.24
C PHE A 74 18.55 -3.68 11.20
N LEU A 75 17.40 -4.35 11.17
CA LEU A 75 17.13 -5.55 11.95
C LEU A 75 17.94 -6.77 11.48
N ASN A 76 18.51 -6.71 10.26
CA ASN A 76 19.34 -7.75 9.65
C ASN A 76 18.79 -9.17 9.89
N ILE A 77 17.51 -9.37 9.56
CA ILE A 77 16.79 -10.61 9.81
C ILE A 77 17.37 -11.69 8.90
N LYS A 78 18.12 -12.63 9.48
CA LYS A 78 18.67 -13.78 8.77
C LYS A 78 17.60 -14.83 8.53
N GLU A 79 17.66 -15.49 7.38
CA GLU A 79 16.70 -16.53 7.00
C GLU A 79 16.68 -17.72 7.97
N GLU A 80 17.80 -18.00 8.64
CA GLU A 80 17.93 -19.06 9.65
C GLU A 80 17.10 -18.79 10.91
N ASN A 81 16.81 -17.52 11.21
CA ASN A 81 16.01 -17.11 12.36
C ASN A 81 14.51 -17.01 12.03
N LEU A 82 14.11 -17.29 10.77
CA LEU A 82 12.70 -17.27 10.38
C LEU A 82 11.97 -18.51 10.92
N PRO A 83 10.70 -18.37 11.31
CA PRO A 83 9.87 -19.51 11.68
C PRO A 83 9.84 -20.54 10.54
N LYS A 84 9.96 -21.83 10.88
CA LYS A 84 9.77 -22.90 9.89
C LYS A 84 8.29 -22.96 9.51
N GLU A 85 7.98 -22.62 8.27
CA GLU A 85 6.61 -22.64 7.73
C GLU A 85 6.42 -23.79 6.70
N PRO A 86 6.30 -25.05 7.15
CA PRO A 86 6.24 -26.21 6.24
C PRO A 86 4.99 -26.23 5.36
N LYS A 87 3.91 -25.55 5.76
CA LYS A 87 2.63 -25.49 5.03
C LYS A 87 2.37 -24.15 4.34
N LYS A 88 3.39 -23.29 4.18
CA LYS A 88 3.26 -21.94 3.60
C LYS A 88 2.51 -21.95 2.27
N TYR A 89 2.94 -22.76 1.31
CA TYR A 89 2.30 -22.83 -0.01
C TYR A 89 0.87 -23.38 0.04
N LEU A 90 0.61 -24.35 0.92
CA LEU A 90 -0.74 -24.88 1.12
C LEU A 90 -1.68 -23.81 1.68
N LEU A 91 -1.22 -23.00 2.63
CA LEU A 91 -1.98 -21.88 3.18
C LEU A 91 -2.21 -20.77 2.15
N ILE A 92 -1.22 -20.48 1.30
CA ILE A 92 -1.37 -19.51 0.20
C ILE A 92 -2.44 -20.00 -0.79
N VAL A 93 -2.41 -21.27 -1.19
CA VAL A 93 -3.41 -21.85 -2.10
C VAL A 93 -4.79 -21.84 -1.46
N LEU A 94 -4.90 -22.22 -0.18
CA LEU A 94 -6.16 -22.18 0.55
C LEU A 94 -6.71 -20.74 0.63
N GLY A 95 -5.86 -19.76 0.93
CA GLY A 95 -6.22 -18.34 0.94
C GLY A 95 -6.69 -17.84 -0.43
N ALA A 96 -6.01 -18.27 -1.50
CA ALA A 96 -6.43 -17.96 -2.86
C ALA A 96 -7.82 -18.54 -3.17
N ILE A 97 -8.09 -19.79 -2.80
CA ILE A 97 -9.40 -20.44 -2.97
C ILE A 97 -10.49 -19.68 -2.21
N ILE A 98 -10.23 -19.29 -0.96
CA ILE A 98 -11.17 -18.52 -0.14
C ILE A 98 -11.47 -17.14 -0.75
N MET A 99 -10.53 -16.55 -1.48
CA MET A 99 -10.72 -15.27 -2.18
C MET A 99 -11.49 -15.38 -3.50
N ILE A 100 -11.66 -16.58 -4.08
CA ILE A 100 -12.44 -16.78 -5.31
C ILE A 100 -13.88 -16.25 -5.21
N PRO A 101 -14.70 -16.62 -4.20
CA PRO A 101 -16.07 -16.11 -4.11
C PRO A 101 -16.11 -14.58 -4.00
N PHE A 102 -15.17 -13.97 -3.28
CA PHE A 102 -15.09 -12.52 -3.14
C PHE A 102 -14.78 -11.85 -4.49
N ASN A 103 -13.85 -12.41 -5.26
CA ASN A 103 -13.56 -11.94 -6.61
C ASN A 103 -14.77 -12.05 -7.54
N ILE A 104 -15.52 -13.16 -7.49
CA ILE A 104 -16.74 -13.33 -8.29
C ILE A 104 -17.79 -12.27 -7.94
N VAL A 105 -17.99 -11.99 -6.66
CA VAL A 105 -18.93 -10.94 -6.21
C VAL A 105 -18.50 -9.57 -6.73
N ILE A 106 -17.21 -9.24 -6.64
CA ILE A 106 -16.69 -7.96 -7.16
C ILE A 106 -16.87 -7.88 -8.67
N LEU A 107 -16.47 -8.93 -9.42
CA LEU A 107 -16.59 -8.97 -10.88
C LEU A 107 -18.05 -8.80 -11.31
N LYS A 108 -18.97 -9.50 -10.65
CA LYS A 108 -20.40 -9.37 -10.93
C LYS A 108 -20.89 -7.95 -10.60
N ALA A 109 -20.52 -7.40 -9.45
CA ALA A 109 -20.90 -6.03 -9.08
C ALA A 109 -20.37 -5.01 -10.10
N VAL A 110 -19.14 -5.19 -10.62
CA VAL A 110 -18.57 -4.33 -11.65
C VAL A 110 -19.26 -4.53 -13.01
N SER A 111 -19.62 -5.75 -13.39
CA SER A 111 -20.35 -6.03 -14.63
C SER A 111 -21.80 -5.55 -14.61
N ASP A 112 -22.43 -5.52 -13.43
CA ASP A 112 -23.79 -5.02 -13.22
C ASP A 112 -23.84 -3.48 -13.12
N LEU A 113 -22.70 -2.79 -13.12
CA LEU A 113 -22.68 -1.32 -13.19
C LEU A 113 -23.27 -0.87 -14.54
N PRO A 114 -24.07 0.22 -14.54
CA PRO A 114 -24.46 0.87 -15.78
C PRO A 114 -23.22 1.15 -16.62
N ASN A 115 -23.31 0.97 -17.95
CA ASN A 115 -22.23 1.32 -18.87
C ASN A 115 -21.69 2.69 -18.46
N ALA A 116 -20.40 2.75 -18.08
CA ALA A 116 -19.80 3.98 -17.61
C ALA A 116 -20.06 5.06 -18.65
N ASN A 117 -20.77 6.12 -18.27
CA ASN A 117 -20.92 7.30 -19.10
C ASN A 117 -19.51 7.85 -19.31
N MET A 118 -18.88 7.49 -20.43
CA MET A 118 -17.61 8.05 -20.91
C MET A 118 -17.83 9.46 -21.46
N GLU A 119 -18.75 10.22 -20.86
CA GLU A 119 -18.75 11.66 -21.04
C GLU A 119 -17.44 12.16 -20.44
N ILE A 120 -16.73 12.99 -21.20
CA ILE A 120 -15.53 13.66 -20.71
C ILE A 120 -16.01 14.64 -19.63
N VAL A 121 -16.06 14.16 -18.40
CA VAL A 121 -16.24 14.99 -17.21
C VAL A 121 -15.06 15.96 -17.19
N GLN A 122 -15.37 17.22 -16.95
CA GLN A 122 -14.50 18.39 -17.00
C GLN A 122 -13.02 18.12 -16.65
N SER A 123 -12.14 18.86 -17.33
CA SER A 123 -10.66 18.80 -17.33
C SER A 123 -9.93 18.81 -15.98
N ASP A 124 -10.65 18.95 -14.88
CA ASP A 124 -10.11 19.16 -13.54
C ASP A 124 -10.17 17.88 -12.68
N PHE A 125 -10.63 16.75 -13.25
CA PHE A 125 -10.60 15.47 -12.57
C PHE A 125 -9.16 15.02 -12.30
N GLY A 126 -8.84 14.74 -11.04
CA GLY A 126 -7.51 14.31 -10.60
C GLY A 126 -6.57 15.46 -10.21
N ASP A 127 -7.00 16.72 -10.37
CA ASP A 127 -6.24 17.88 -9.95
C ASP A 127 -6.21 18.07 -8.42
N ILE A 128 -5.16 18.72 -7.93
CA ILE A 128 -4.92 18.91 -6.49
C ILE A 128 -5.90 19.93 -5.91
N LYS A 129 -6.26 20.96 -6.69
CA LYS A 129 -7.06 22.10 -6.21
C LYS A 129 -8.49 21.70 -5.79
N PRO A 130 -9.28 20.96 -6.60
CA PRO A 130 -10.61 20.52 -6.20
C PRO A 130 -10.60 19.61 -4.96
N ILE A 131 -9.62 18.69 -4.88
CA ILE A 131 -9.44 17.80 -3.72
C ILE A 131 -9.14 18.60 -2.46
N GLY A 132 -8.23 19.58 -2.55
CA GLY A 132 -7.92 20.49 -1.45
C GLY A 132 -9.16 21.25 -0.98
N THR A 133 -9.94 21.83 -1.90
CA THR A 133 -11.16 22.55 -1.52
C THR A 133 -12.19 21.65 -0.84
N LEU A 134 -12.35 20.40 -1.29
CA LEU A 134 -13.27 19.45 -0.68
C LEU A 134 -12.82 19.06 0.74
N LEU A 135 -11.51 18.85 0.93
CA LEU A 135 -10.92 18.52 2.23
C LEU A 135 -11.07 19.63 3.27
N TYR A 136 -10.91 20.88 2.86
CA TYR A 136 -10.98 22.03 3.79
C TYR A 136 -12.38 22.59 3.99
N ASN A 137 -13.33 22.36 3.07
CA ASN A 137 -14.72 22.82 3.23
C ASN A 137 -15.62 21.70 3.79
N ASP A 138 -15.82 20.64 3.01
CA ASP A 138 -16.82 19.62 3.32
C ASP A 138 -16.30 18.57 4.30
N TRP A 139 -15.00 18.24 4.22
CA TRP A 139 -14.35 17.19 5.00
C TRP A 139 -13.39 17.72 6.09
N ILE A 140 -13.60 18.95 6.55
CA ILE A 140 -12.72 19.61 7.53
C ILE A 140 -12.55 18.77 8.81
N LEU A 141 -13.63 18.14 9.28
CA LEU A 141 -13.59 17.27 10.45
C LEU A 141 -12.70 16.04 10.23
N ALA A 142 -12.77 15.41 9.05
CA ALA A 142 -11.91 14.28 8.72
C ALA A 142 -10.43 14.71 8.61
N PHE A 143 -10.17 15.88 8.03
CA PHE A 143 -8.83 16.46 7.96
C PHE A 143 -8.24 16.72 9.36
N GLU A 144 -9.01 17.32 10.26
CA GLU A 144 -8.59 17.58 11.64
C GLU A 144 -8.32 16.26 12.40
N MET A 145 -9.19 15.26 12.24
CA MET A 145 -9.01 13.94 12.86
C MET A 145 -7.72 13.25 12.39
N ILE A 146 -7.37 13.34 11.10
CA ILE A 146 -6.10 12.82 10.58
C ILE A 146 -4.92 13.57 11.18
N SER A 147 -5.01 14.89 11.36
CA SER A 147 -3.93 15.68 11.98
C SER A 147 -3.65 15.24 13.43
N ILE A 148 -4.71 14.99 14.22
CA ILE A 148 -4.61 14.47 15.58
C ILE A 148 -4.07 13.03 15.57
N LEU A 149 -4.53 12.19 14.65
CA LEU A 149 -4.03 10.82 14.49
C LEU A 149 -2.52 10.81 14.23
N LEU A 150 -2.02 11.69 13.36
CA LEU A 150 -0.59 11.82 13.06
C LEU A 150 0.20 12.33 14.27
N LEU A 151 -0.35 13.29 15.03
CA LEU A 151 0.26 13.77 16.28
C LEU A 151 0.39 12.63 17.29
N VAL A 152 -0.69 11.87 17.49
CA VAL A 152 -0.71 10.72 18.42
C VAL A 152 0.26 9.64 17.95
N ALA A 153 0.33 9.34 16.65
CA ALA A 153 1.28 8.37 16.09
C ALA A 153 2.74 8.79 16.33
N LEU A 154 3.05 10.08 16.17
CA LEU A 154 4.38 10.62 16.43
C LEU A 154 4.75 10.53 17.91
N VAL A 155 3.88 10.98 18.81
CA VAL A 155 4.12 10.89 20.27
C VAL A 155 4.25 9.42 20.69
N GLY A 156 3.36 8.55 20.22
CA GLY A 156 3.39 7.12 20.49
C GLY A 156 4.69 6.46 20.03
N SER A 157 5.16 6.79 18.82
CA SER A 157 6.43 6.27 18.28
C SER A 157 7.63 6.71 19.12
N ILE A 158 7.66 7.97 19.58
CA ILE A 158 8.74 8.49 20.43
C ILE A 158 8.74 7.81 21.81
N VAL A 159 7.57 7.66 22.43
CA VAL A 159 7.44 7.01 23.74
C VAL A 159 7.86 5.54 23.67
N LEU A 160 7.45 4.81 22.61
CA LEU A 160 7.85 3.42 22.39
C LEU A 160 9.35 3.26 22.09
N ALA A 161 9.95 4.19 21.35
CA ALA A 161 11.37 4.17 21.05
C ALA A 161 12.26 4.48 22.27
N LYS A 162 11.71 5.12 23.31
CA LYS A 162 12.45 5.49 24.52
C LYS A 162 12.78 4.25 25.36
N ARG A 163 14.01 3.73 25.22
CA ARG A 163 14.51 2.63 26.05
C ARG A 163 14.52 3.02 27.54
N LYS A 164 13.82 2.24 28.37
CA LYS A 164 13.89 2.34 29.83
C LYS A 164 15.26 1.77 30.25
N LYS A 165 16.18 2.62 30.75
CA LYS A 165 17.42 2.14 31.37
C LYS A 165 17.03 1.39 32.65
N THR A 166 16.98 0.07 32.59
CA THR A 166 16.90 -0.78 33.77
C THR A 166 18.18 -0.60 34.57
N LYS A 167 18.07 0.12 35.69
CA LYS A 167 19.13 0.28 36.67
C LYS A 167 19.38 -1.11 37.27
N LYS A 168 20.49 -1.76 36.89
CA LYS A 168 20.97 -2.95 37.59
C LYS A 168 21.36 -2.52 39.00
N GLU A 169 20.54 -2.91 39.96
CA GLU A 169 20.83 -2.81 41.38
C GLU A 169 21.75 -3.99 41.70
N ASN A 170 23.06 -3.71 41.77
CA ASN A 170 24.04 -4.60 42.37
C ASN A 170 24.03 -4.29 43.87
N SER A 171 23.69 -5.26 44.70
CA SER A 171 24.16 -5.39 46.08
C SER A 171 24.36 -6.86 46.36
#